data_AF-A0A151JPT6-F1
#
_entry.id   AF-A0A151JPT6-F1
#
_cell.length_a   1.000
_cell.length_b   1.000
_cell.length_c   1.000
_cell.angle_alpha   90.00
_cell.angle_beta   90.00
_cell.angle_gamma   90.00
#
_symmetry.space_group_name_H-M   'P 1'
#
loop_
_entity.id
_entity.type
_entity.pdbx_description
1 polymer ?
#
loop_
_entity_poly.entity_id
_entity_poly.type
_entity_poly.pdbx_seq_one_letter_code
_entity_poly.pdbx_strand_id
1 'polypeptide(L)'
;MFLVVSDDLHSLTSKELEYIPKIVLLRQFEYCIDLLWDRLPEHIRADSEVQRYRRCLKHYNLPTHQTHIDGPTPLIKNCSECRREAY
;
A
#
# COMPACT_ATOMS: atom_id res chain seq x y z
N MET A 1 4.46 11.19 -15.95
CA MET A 1 3.44 11.92 -15.16
C MET A 1 2.12 11.18 -15.33
N PHE A 2 1.73 10.35 -14.36
CA PHE A 2 0.39 9.76 -14.28
C PHE A 2 -0.33 10.42 -13.10
N LEU A 3 -0.81 11.64 -13.30
CA LEU A 3 -1.54 12.40 -12.27
C LEU A 3 -3.02 12.62 -12.62
N VAL A 4 -3.52 12.02 -13.70
CA VAL A 4 -4.91 12.23 -14.18
C VAL A 4 -5.85 11.07 -13.80
N VAL A 5 -5.36 10.00 -13.17
CA VAL A 5 -6.20 8.82 -12.79
C VAL A 5 -6.47 8.77 -11.27
N SER A 6 -6.21 9.85 -10.52
CA SER A 6 -6.36 9.82 -9.06
C SER A 6 -7.82 9.97 -8.62
N ASP A 7 -8.58 10.88 -9.24
CA ASP A 7 -9.98 11.14 -8.82
C ASP A 7 -10.91 9.99 -9.20
N ASP A 8 -10.78 9.44 -10.41
CA ASP A 8 -11.62 8.33 -10.86
C ASP A 8 -11.37 7.06 -10.06
N LEU A 9 -10.12 6.78 -9.69
CA LEU A 9 -9.79 5.60 -8.89
C LEU A 9 -10.34 5.70 -7.47
N HIS A 10 -10.30 6.90 -6.87
CA HIS A 10 -10.94 7.15 -5.59
C HIS A 10 -12.46 7.07 -5.65
N SER A 11 -13.08 7.23 -6.82
CA SER A 11 -14.52 7.06 -7.01
C SER A 11 -14.94 5.59 -7.11
N LEU A 12 -14.00 4.67 -7.37
CA LEU A 12 -14.32 3.25 -7.53
C LEU A 12 -14.92 2.65 -6.26
N THR A 13 -16.00 1.91 -6.47
CA THR A 13 -16.71 1.14 -5.45
C THR A 13 -16.03 -0.21 -5.23
N SER A 14 -16.30 -0.86 -4.09
CA SER A 14 -15.78 -2.21 -3.81
C SER A 14 -16.17 -3.24 -4.89
N LYS A 15 -17.34 -3.09 -5.52
CA LYS A 15 -17.78 -3.95 -6.63
C LYS A 15 -16.93 -3.77 -7.88
N GLU A 16 -16.59 -2.53 -8.22
CA GLU A 16 -15.74 -2.26 -9.39
C GLU A 16 -14.31 -2.73 -9.16
N LEU A 17 -13.80 -2.58 -7.93
CA LEU A 17 -12.49 -3.09 -7.52
C LEU A 17 -12.39 -4.62 -7.58
N GLU A 18 -13.52 -5.34 -7.44
CA GLU A 18 -13.57 -6.81 -7.57
C GLU A 18 -13.21 -7.30 -8.98
N TYR A 19 -13.48 -6.49 -10.01
CA TYR A 19 -13.15 -6.82 -11.39
C TYR A 19 -11.73 -6.44 -11.79
N ILE A 20 -10.99 -5.69 -10.95
CA ILE A 20 -9.61 -5.28 -11.25
C ILE A 20 -8.66 -6.43 -10.89
N PRO A 21 -7.91 -6.98 -11.86
CA PRO A 21 -6.95 -8.03 -11.56
C PRO A 21 -5.83 -7.53 -10.64
N LYS A 22 -5.38 -8.37 -9.70
CA LYS A 22 -4.24 -8.10 -8.81
C LYS A 22 -3.03 -7.53 -9.55
N ILE A 23 -2.67 -8.10 -10.71
CA ILE A 23 -1.50 -7.65 -11.49
C ILE A 23 -1.63 -6.20 -11.98
N VAL A 24 -2.85 -5.76 -12.30
CA VAL A 24 -3.13 -4.37 -12.70
C VAL A 24 -3.02 -3.46 -11.48
N LEU A 25 -3.63 -3.87 -10.37
CA LEU A 25 -3.52 -3.19 -9.06
C LEU A 25 -2.06 -2.92 -8.66
N LEU A 26 -1.21 -3.96 -8.69
CA LEU A 26 0.19 -3.83 -8.27
C LEU A 26 1.05 -3.01 -9.23
N ARG A 27 0.79 -3.07 -10.55
CA ARG A 27 1.63 -2.39 -11.55
C ARG A 27 1.23 -0.94 -11.80
N GLN A 28 -0.07 -0.64 -11.82
CA GLN A 28 -0.58 0.68 -12.21
C GLN A 28 -1.01 1.52 -11.01
N PHE A 29 -1.36 0.87 -9.90
CA PHE A 29 -1.98 1.52 -8.75
C PHE A 29 -1.24 1.28 -7.44
N GLU A 30 0.06 0.93 -7.50
CA GLU A 30 0.90 0.66 -6.32
C GLU A 30 0.73 1.70 -5.21
N TYR A 31 0.76 2.99 -5.56
CA TYR A 31 0.68 4.10 -4.61
C TYR A 31 -0.75 4.43 -4.15
N CYS A 32 -1.75 3.75 -4.71
CA CYS A 32 -3.16 3.92 -4.35
C CYS A 32 -3.68 2.72 -3.54
N ILE A 33 -2.93 1.61 -3.45
CA ILE A 33 -3.35 0.42 -2.71
C ILE A 33 -3.59 0.74 -1.23
N ASP A 34 -2.78 1.60 -0.62
CA ASP A 34 -2.99 2.05 0.75
C ASP A 34 -4.25 2.90 0.90
N LEU A 35 -4.55 3.75 -0.08
CA LEU A 35 -5.75 4.61 -0.11
C LEU A 35 -7.05 3.85 -0.36
N LEU A 36 -6.98 2.76 -1.14
CA LEU A 36 -8.12 1.91 -1.46
C LEU A 36 -8.29 0.74 -0.50
N TRP A 37 -7.36 0.56 0.45
CA TRP A 37 -7.22 -0.66 1.24
C TRP A 37 -8.54 -1.18 1.83
N ASP A 38 -9.33 -0.30 2.45
CA ASP A 38 -10.57 -0.68 3.12
C ASP A 38 -11.69 -1.08 2.16
N ARG A 39 -11.59 -0.66 0.89
CA ARG A 39 -12.55 -0.97 -0.16
C ARG A 39 -12.15 -2.17 -1.01
N LEU A 40 -10.89 -2.62 -0.92
CA LEU A 40 -10.42 -3.79 -1.64
C LEU A 40 -11.16 -5.05 -1.19
N PRO A 41 -11.48 -5.97 -2.11
CA PRO A 41 -12.05 -7.27 -1.77
C PRO A 41 -11.17 -8.04 -0.76
N GLU A 42 -11.81 -8.82 0.11
CA GLU A 42 -11.12 -9.56 1.17
C GLU A 42 -10.03 -10.48 0.62
N HIS A 43 -10.31 -11.21 -0.47
CA HIS A 43 -9.34 -12.11 -1.08
C HIS A 43 -8.10 -11.39 -1.61
N ILE A 44 -8.23 -10.13 -2.05
CA ILE A 44 -7.09 -9.28 -2.46
C ILE A 44 -6.32 -8.79 -1.24
N ARG A 45 -7.02 -8.41 -0.16
CA ARG A 45 -6.37 -7.97 1.10
C ARG A 45 -5.66 -9.10 1.83
N ALA A 46 -6.14 -10.33 1.70
CA ALA A 46 -5.52 -11.53 2.26
C ALA A 46 -4.23 -11.93 1.52
N ASP A 47 -4.03 -11.43 0.30
CA ASP A 47 -2.85 -11.73 -0.50
C ASP A 47 -1.59 -11.10 0.12
N SER A 48 -0.58 -11.94 0.35
CA SER A 48 0.65 -11.54 1.03
C SER A 48 1.48 -10.54 0.23
N GLU A 49 1.42 -10.55 -1.10
CA GLU A 49 2.13 -9.58 -1.94
C GLU A 49 1.45 -8.21 -1.84
N VAL A 50 0.11 -8.17 -1.93
CA VAL A 50 -0.68 -6.94 -1.83
C VAL A 50 -0.53 -6.30 -0.44
N GLN A 51 -0.49 -7.10 0.63
CA GLN A 51 -0.24 -6.60 1.98
C GLN A 51 1.05 -5.80 2.11
N ARG A 52 2.08 -6.11 1.31
CA ARG A 52 3.36 -5.39 1.36
C ARG A 52 3.27 -3.95 0.82
N TYR A 53 2.17 -3.61 0.15
CA TYR A 53 1.87 -2.26 -0.34
C TYR A 53 1.12 -1.40 0.69
N ARG A 54 0.86 -1.92 1.90
CA ARG A 54 0.41 -1.08 3.02
C ARG A 54 1.54 -0.23 3.60
N ARG A 55 1.17 0.84 4.29
CA ARG A 55 2.09 1.69 5.08
C ARG A 55 2.59 0.93 6.32
N CYS A 56 3.90 0.95 6.55
CA CYS A 56 4.53 0.36 7.72
C CYS A 56 4.53 1.34 8.91
N LEU A 57 3.47 1.31 9.71
CA LEU A 57 3.38 2.14 10.92
C LEU A 57 4.23 1.59 12.08
N LYS A 58 4.44 0.26 12.11
CA LYS A 58 5.17 -0.44 13.19
C LYS A 58 6.58 0.11 13.39
N HIS A 59 7.27 0.47 12.32
CA HIS A 59 8.66 0.92 12.35
C HIS A 59 8.83 2.39 11.96
N TYR A 60 7.75 3.17 11.95
CA TYR A 60 7.80 4.58 11.58
C TYR A 60 8.08 5.46 12.80
N ASN A 61 9.13 6.28 12.74
CA ASN A 61 9.54 7.23 13.79
C ASN A 61 9.55 6.60 15.20
N LEU A 62 10.13 5.39 15.31
CA LEU A 62 10.31 4.72 16.58
C LEU A 62 11.17 5.57 17.54
N PRO A 63 10.93 5.52 18.86
CA PRO A 63 11.74 6.25 19.85
C PRO A 63 13.24 5.92 19.82
N THR A 64 13.61 4.77 19.27
CA THR A 64 15.00 4.31 19.10
C THR A 64 15.67 4.86 17.85
N HIS A 65 14.93 5.49 16.93
CA HIS A 65 15.50 6.10 15.74
C HIS A 65 16.17 7.43 16.09
N GLN A 66 17.42 7.60 15.63
CA GLN A 66 18.17 8.84 15.85
C GLN A 66 17.64 10.02 15.02
N THR A 67 16.99 9.73 13.90
CA THR A 67 16.46 10.73 12.96
C THR A 67 14.97 10.51 12.74
N HIS A 68 14.19 11.57 12.89
CA HIS A 68 12.78 11.60 12.51
C HIS A 68 12.65 11.69 10.98
N ILE A 69 11.73 10.94 10.40
CA ILE A 69 11.39 11.02 8.98
C ILE A 69 10.23 12.01 8.85
N ASP A 70 10.43 13.10 8.12
CA ASP A 70 9.42 14.15 7.88
C ASP A 70 8.57 13.91 6.61
N GLY A 71 8.47 12.65 6.18
CA GLY A 71 7.77 12.23 4.96
C GLY A 71 6.62 11.25 5.23
N PRO A 72 5.90 10.78 4.19
CA PRO A 72 4.89 9.76 4.40
C PRO A 72 5.54 8.46 4.88
N THR A 73 4.84 7.73 5.73
CA THR A 73 5.25 6.40 6.19
C THR A 73 5.63 5.51 4.99
N PRO A 74 6.77 4.80 5.02
CA PRO A 74 7.16 3.94 3.91
C PRO A 74 6.18 2.76 3.74
N LEU A 75 6.10 2.20 2.54
CA LEU A 75 5.41 0.93 2.33
C LEU A 75 6.15 -0.21 3.03
N ILE A 76 5.43 -1.26 3.46
CA ILE A 76 6.01 -2.45 4.12
C ILE A 76 7.11 -3.08 3.26
N LYS A 77 6.93 -3.19 1.94
CA LYS A 77 7.99 -3.71 1.03
C LYS A 77 9.27 -2.88 1.04
N ASN A 78 9.17 -1.59 1.34
CA ASN A 78 10.28 -0.65 1.35
C ASN A 78 10.90 -0.45 2.75
N CYS A 79 10.24 -0.95 3.80
CA CYS A 79 10.75 -0.88 5.16
C CYS A 79 11.96 -1.81 5.33
N SER A 80 13.07 -1.30 5.87
CA SER A 80 14.28 -2.09 6.16
C SER A 80 14.03 -3.12 7.25
N GLU A 81 13.32 -2.74 8.31
CA GLU A 81 13.06 -3.63 9.45
C GLU A 81 12.08 -4.75 9.09
N CYS A 82 11.00 -4.47 8.36
CA CYS A 82 10.13 -5.55 7.85
C CYS A 82 10.87 -6.51 6.91
N ARG A 83 11.84 -6.02 6.13
CA ARG A 83 12.66 -6.89 5.28
C ARG A 83 13.60 -7.76 6.12
N ARG A 84 14.15 -7.24 7.22
CA ARG A 84 14.98 -8.00 8.16
C ARG A 84 14.19 -9.08 8.89
N GLU A 85 12.97 -8.79 9.32
CA GLU A 85 12.08 -9.75 10.01
C GLU A 85 11.59 -10.90 9.10
N ALA A 86 11.74 -10.77 7.77
CA ALA A 86 11.31 -11.77 6.80
C ALA A 86 12.38 -12.83 6.47
N TYR A 87 13.59 -12.72 7.03
CA TYR A 87 14.70 -13.67 6.92
C TYR A 87 15.05 -14.26 8.28
#